data_AF-A0A7C5VRP6-F1
#
_entry.id   AF-A0A7C5VRP6-F1
#
_cell.length_a   1.000
_cell.length_b   1.000
_cell.length_c   1.000
_cell.angle_alpha   90.00
_cell.angle_beta   90.00
_cell.angle_gamma   90.00
#
_symmetry.space_group_name_H-M   'P 1'
#
loop_
_entity.id
_entity.type
_entity.pdbx_description
1 polymer ?
#
loop_
_entity_poly.entity_id
_entity_poly.type
_entity_poly.pdbx_seq_one_letter_code
_entity_poly.pdbx_strand_id
1 'polypeptide(L)'
;MSGLASVKEVKVTRTLKRYWRLRVPRELSQGALFIVIEAGGERWQVSLDRHGRIYVPTRLRPMFDKAKTIVMRREDDTLVVKLLSF
;
A
#
# COMPACT_ATOMS: atom_id res chain seq x y z
N MET A 1 5.61 9.28 23.73
CA MET A 1 5.58 9.96 22.42
C MET A 1 4.42 9.41 21.64
N SER A 2 3.34 10.17 21.51
CA SER A 2 2.13 9.75 20.81
C SER A 2 2.41 9.78 19.30
N GLY A 3 2.69 8.62 18.71
CA GLY A 3 2.91 8.49 17.27
C GLY A 3 1.65 8.87 16.51
N LEU A 4 1.67 10.02 15.85
CA LEU A 4 0.60 10.47 14.96
C LEU A 4 0.50 9.48 13.79
N ALA A 5 -0.49 8.59 13.85
CA ALA A 5 -0.87 7.72 12.75
C ALA A 5 -1.25 8.60 11.55
N SER A 6 -0.35 8.71 10.58
CA SER A 6 -0.57 9.48 9.36
C SER A 6 -1.32 8.61 8.36
N VAL A 7 -2.54 9.01 8.01
CA VAL A 7 -3.41 8.29 7.05
C VAL A 7 -3.51 9.11 5.77
N LYS A 8 -3.27 8.49 4.62
CA LYS A 8 -3.44 9.11 3.30
C LYS A 8 -4.18 8.20 2.36
N GLU A 9 -5.32 8.68 1.88
CA GLU A 9 -6.08 7.97 0.85
C GLU A 9 -5.45 8.22 -0.51
N VAL A 10 -5.21 7.14 -1.26
CA VAL A 10 -4.66 7.20 -2.62
C VAL A 10 -5.65 6.52 -3.56
N LYS A 11 -6.30 7.34 -4.41
CA LYS A 11 -7.17 6.78 -5.46
C LYS A 11 -6.35 5.88 -6.40
N VAL A 12 -6.91 4.73 -6.75
CA VAL A 12 -6.29 3.82 -7.71
C VAL A 12 -6.31 4.47 -9.09
N THR A 13 -5.13 4.78 -9.62
CA THR A 13 -4.99 5.37 -10.96
C THR A 13 -4.66 4.29 -12.00
N ARG A 14 -4.93 4.56 -13.28
CA ARG A 14 -4.59 3.65 -14.41
C ARG A 14 -3.11 3.24 -14.42
N THR A 15 -2.22 4.10 -13.94
CA THR A 15 -0.77 3.86 -13.88
C THR A 15 -0.40 2.67 -12.99
N LEU A 16 -1.16 2.44 -11.92
CA LEU A 16 -0.98 1.28 -11.03
C LEU A 16 -1.18 -0.04 -11.78
N LYS A 17 -2.23 -0.11 -12.61
CA LYS A 17 -2.70 -1.33 -13.28
C LYS A 17 -1.73 -1.80 -14.38
N ARG A 18 -1.07 -0.87 -15.08
CA ARG A 18 -0.17 -1.21 -16.21
C ARG A 18 1.11 -1.91 -15.78
N TYR A 19 1.64 -1.59 -14.60
CA TYR A 19 2.96 -2.06 -14.16
C TYR A 19 2.92 -2.87 -12.87
N TRP A 20 1.75 -3.04 -12.25
CA TRP A 20 1.61 -3.70 -10.94
C TRP A 20 2.56 -3.12 -9.89
N ARG A 21 2.73 -1.78 -9.93
CA ARG A 21 3.65 -1.02 -9.09
C ARG A 21 2.92 0.13 -8.42
N LEU A 22 2.79 0.05 -7.11
CA LEU A 22 2.15 1.07 -6.29
C LEU A 22 3.18 2.07 -5.80
N ARG A 23 3.04 3.34 -6.19
CA ARG A 23 3.89 4.40 -5.67
C ARG A 23 3.43 4.77 -4.27
N VAL A 24 4.34 4.69 -3.30
CA VAL A 24 4.11 5.11 -1.93
C VAL A 24 4.55 6.57 -1.77
N PRO A 25 3.72 7.44 -1.16
CA PRO A 25 4.14 8.78 -0.79
C PRO A 25 5.34 8.76 0.15
N ARG A 26 6.33 9.62 -0.09
CA ARG A 26 7.57 9.66 0.70
C ARG A 26 7.30 9.84 2.20
N GLU A 27 6.34 10.70 2.53
CA GLU A 27 5.85 10.96 3.89
C GLU A 27 5.46 9.69 4.65
N LEU A 28 4.88 8.71 3.96
CA LEU A 28 4.42 7.45 4.58
C LEU A 28 5.49 6.36 4.57
N SER A 29 6.38 6.37 3.57
CA SER A 29 7.49 5.40 3.50
C SER A 29 8.66 5.73 4.43
N GLN A 30 8.81 7.00 4.80
CA GLN A 30 9.96 7.44 5.58
C GLN A 30 9.89 6.88 7.00
N GLY A 31 10.93 6.15 7.40
CA GLY A 31 10.98 5.44 8.68
C GLY A 31 10.21 4.11 8.70
N ALA A 32 9.60 3.70 7.59
CA ALA A 32 8.94 2.40 7.48
C ALA A 32 9.92 1.25 7.43
N LEU A 33 9.85 0.36 8.43
CA LEU A 33 10.60 -0.89 8.50
C LEU A 33 9.83 -2.01 7.80
N PHE A 34 8.51 -2.01 7.94
CA PHE A 34 7.64 -3.04 7.40
C PHE A 34 6.56 -2.45 6.49
N ILE A 35 6.12 -3.25 5.53
CA ILE A 35 5.03 -2.90 4.64
C ILE A 35 4.11 -4.09 4.53
N VAL A 36 2.83 -3.83 4.77
CA VAL A 36 1.79 -4.85 4.76
C VAL A 36 0.70 -4.43 3.78
N ILE A 37 0.33 -5.33 2.89
CA ILE A 37 -0.88 -5.20 2.09
C ILE A 37 -2.01 -5.92 2.83
N GLU A 38 -3.12 -5.23 3.05
CA GLU A 38 -4.37 -5.78 3.59
C GLU A 38 -5.40 -5.91 2.47
N ALA A 39 -5.82 -7.14 2.17
CA ALA A 39 -6.89 -7.41 1.22
C ALA A 39 -7.60 -8.73 1.56
N GLY A 40 -8.93 -8.77 1.39
CA GLY A 40 -9.71 -10.00 1.58
C GLY A 40 -9.65 -10.60 3.00
N GLY A 41 -9.30 -9.80 4.02
CA GLY A 41 -9.09 -10.28 5.40
C GLY A 41 -7.69 -10.84 5.67
N GLU A 42 -6.83 -10.89 4.67
CA GLU A 42 -5.45 -11.37 4.79
C GLU A 42 -4.44 -10.21 4.79
N ARG A 43 -3.27 -10.48 5.36
CA ARG A 43 -2.13 -9.57 5.44
C ARG A 43 -0.92 -10.18 4.75
N TRP A 44 -0.29 -9.42 3.86
CA TRP A 44 0.94 -9.84 3.19
C TRP A 44 2.05 -8.82 3.37
N GLN A 45 3.16 -9.28 3.93
CA GLN A 45 4.36 -8.47 4.00
C GLN A 45 5.02 -8.37 2.62
N VAL A 46 5.40 -7.15 2.25
CA VAL A 46 6.07 -6.81 0.99
C VAL A 46 7.21 -5.83 1.25
N SER A 47 8.01 -5.57 0.22
CA SER A 47 9.14 -4.65 0.28
C SER A 47 8.94 -3.44 -0.63
N LEU A 48 9.52 -2.30 -0.24
CA LEU A 48 9.68 -1.14 -1.11
C LEU A 48 10.90 -1.33 -2.00
N ASP A 49 10.78 -0.96 -3.27
CA ASP A 49 11.93 -0.79 -4.14
C ASP A 49 12.71 0.49 -3.78
N ARG A 50 13.91 0.64 -4.34
CA ARG A 50 14.78 1.82 -4.17
C ARG A 50 14.14 3.15 -4.61
N HIS A 51 13.00 3.11 -5.30
CA HIS A 51 12.30 4.28 -5.83
C HIS A 51 11.00 4.58 -5.05
N GLY A 52 10.76 3.89 -3.92
CA GLY A 52 9.55 4.11 -3.14
C GLY A 52 8.30 3.47 -3.74
N ARG A 53 8.44 2.34 -4.47
CA ARG A 53 7.32 1.60 -5.07
C ARG A 53 7.21 0.20 -4.48
N ILE A 54 5.98 -0.25 -4.28
CA ILE A 54 5.65 -1.63 -3.90
C ILE A 54 5.33 -2.41 -5.17
N TYR A 55 5.97 -3.57 -5.34
CA TYR A 55 5.58 -4.52 -6.37
C TYR A 55 4.39 -5.37 -5.89
N VAL A 56 3.30 -5.37 -6.65
CA VAL A 56 2.09 -6.13 -6.31
C VAL A 56 2.33 -7.61 -6.65
N PRO A 57 2.34 -8.51 -5.64
CA PRO A 57 2.47 -9.95 -5.88
C PRO A 57 1.37 -10.46 -6.81
N THR A 58 1.69 -11.41 -7.69
CA THR A 58 0.75 -11.93 -8.70
C THR A 58 -0.58 -12.39 -8.10
N ARG A 59 -0.54 -13.02 -6.91
CA ARG A 59 -1.74 -13.45 -6.17
C ARG A 59 -2.70 -12.32 -5.76
N LEU A 60 -2.20 -11.10 -5.59
CA LEU A 60 -3.00 -9.95 -5.14
C LEU A 60 -3.55 -9.13 -6.32
N ARG A 61 -3.02 -9.33 -7.54
CA ARG A 61 -3.40 -8.57 -8.73
C ARG A 61 -4.92 -8.57 -8.99
N PRO A 62 -5.65 -9.70 -8.87
CA PRO A 62 -7.11 -9.68 -9.05
C PRO A 62 -7.85 -8.81 -8.02
N MET A 63 -7.35 -8.76 -6.77
CA MET A 63 -7.92 -7.90 -5.73
C MET A 63 -7.63 -6.42 -6.01
N PHE A 64 -6.42 -6.10 -6.47
CA PHE A 64 -6.06 -4.75 -6.90
C PHE A 64 -6.84 -4.27 -8.11
N ASP A 65 -7.20 -5.16 -9.05
CA ASP A 65 -8.02 -4.80 -10.20
C ASP A 65 -9.45 -4.44 -9.82
N LYS A 66 -10.01 -5.18 -8.85
CA LYS A 66 -11.34 -4.95 -8.28
C LYS A 66 -11.38 -3.74 -7.33
N ALA A 67 -10.26 -3.42 -6.69
CA ALA A 67 -10.16 -2.29 -5.79
C ALA A 67 -10.32 -0.96 -6.56
N LYS A 68 -11.29 -0.15 -6.12
CA LYS A 68 -11.48 1.22 -6.64
C LYS A 68 -10.62 2.23 -5.89
N THR A 69 -10.35 1.95 -4.62
CA THR A 69 -9.63 2.84 -3.71
C THR A 69 -8.56 2.06 -2.94
N ILE A 70 -7.38 2.66 -2.77
CA ILE A 70 -6.33 2.14 -1.91
C ILE A 70 -6.12 3.14 -0.77
N VAL A 71 -6.16 2.66 0.46
CA VAL A 71 -5.82 3.48 1.62
C VAL A 71 -4.42 3.12 2.06
N MET A 72 -3.54 4.11 2.17
CA MET A 72 -2.22 3.94 2.76
C MET A 72 -2.21 4.60 4.13
N ARG A 73 -1.86 3.85 5.16
CA ARG A 73 -1.76 4.38 6.52
C ARG A 73 -0.44 3.98 7.15
N ARG A 74 0.08 4.88 7.97
CA ARG A 74 1.25 4.66 8.78
C ARG A 74 0.82 4.23 10.18
N GLU A 75 1.26 3.05 10.60
CA GLU A 75 1.09 2.52 11.95
C GLU A 75 2.49 2.32 12.53
N ASP A 76 2.97 3.25 13.35
CA ASP A 76 4.30 3.25 13.97
C ASP A 76 5.46 3.03 12.99
N ASP A 77 6.00 1.81 12.93
CA ASP A 77 7.10 1.36 12.08
C ASP A 77 6.61 0.67 10.78
N THR A 78 5.30 0.47 10.64
CA THR A 78 4.66 -0.30 9.56
C THR A 78 3.81 0.59 8.62
N LEU A 79 3.96 0.38 7.32
CA LEU A 79 3.10 0.97 6.30
C LEU A 79 2.03 -0.04 5.89
N VAL A 80 0.76 0.29 6.10
CA VAL A 80 -0.36 -0.57 5.71
C VAL A 80 -1.02 -0.04 4.46
N VAL A 81 -1.13 -0.90 3.45
CA VAL A 81 -1.82 -0.64 2.18
C VAL A 81 -3.09 -1.47 2.15
N LYS A 82 -4.23 -0.83 2.39
CA LYS A 82 -5.55 -1.49 2.42
C LYS A 82 -6.28 -1.32 1.10
N LEU A 83 -6.72 -2.41 0.51
CA LEU A 83 -7.55 -2.42 -0.69
C LEU A 83 -9.03 -2.28 -0.30
N LEU A 84 -9.70 -1.22 -0.75
CA LEU A 84 -11.14 -1.07 -0.60
C LEU A 84 -11.84 -1.47 -1.89
N SER A 85 -12.63 -2.53 -1.78
CA SER A 85 -13.50 -3.04 -2.85
C SER A 85 -14.92 -2.57 -2.53
N PHE A 86 -15.56 -1.88 -3.49
CA PHE A 86 -16.99 -1.57 -3.45
C PHE A 86 -17.65 -2.20 -4.67
#